data_AF-F3B3D5-F1
#
_entry.id   AF-F3B3D5-F1
#
_cell.length_a   1.000
_cell.length_b   1.000
_cell.length_c   1.000
_cell.angle_alpha   90.00
_cell.angle_beta   90.00
_cell.angle_gamma   90.00
#
_symmetry.space_group_name_H-M   'P 1'
#
loop_
_entity.id
_entity.type
_entity.pdbx_description
1 polymer ?
#
loop_
_entity_poly.entity_id
_entity_poly.type
_entity_poly.pdbx_seq_one_letter_code
_entity_poly.pdbx_strand_id
1 'polypeptide(L)'
;MDSSSLSHTSWNCKYHIVFAPKYRRKIIYGELKQDIANILSMLCKRKEVHIVEAEVCPDHIHMLVEIPPKTECIRFCRIFKR
;
A
#
# COMPACT_ATOMS: atom_id res chain seq x y z
N MET A 1 -0.02 11.53 19.95
CA MET A 1 0.95 10.51 19.47
C MET A 1 0.12 9.40 18.85
N ASP A 2 0.23 9.22 17.54
CA ASP A 2 -0.62 8.29 16.76
C ASP A 2 -0.18 6.84 17.02
N SER A 3 -0.69 6.24 18.10
CA SER A 3 -0.44 4.85 18.46
C SER A 3 -1.75 4.07 18.44
N SER A 4 -1.83 3.09 17.54
CA SER A 4 -2.95 2.17 17.45
C SER A 4 -2.82 1.07 18.51
N SER A 5 -3.94 0.53 18.99
CA SER A 5 -3.94 -0.51 20.02
C SER A 5 -4.76 -1.73 19.60
N LEU A 6 -4.27 -2.89 20.01
CA LEU A 6 -4.94 -4.19 20.02
C LEU A 6 -5.10 -4.63 21.48
N SER A 7 -5.85 -5.70 21.72
CA SER A 7 -6.19 -6.19 23.06
C SER A 7 -4.99 -6.32 24.04
N HIS A 8 -3.79 -6.60 23.52
CA HIS A 8 -2.57 -6.71 24.34
C HIS A 8 -1.34 -6.03 23.70
N THR A 9 -1.52 -5.11 22.73
CA THR A 9 -0.38 -4.55 21.99
C THR A 9 -0.67 -3.14 21.51
N SER A 10 0.20 -2.19 21.87
CA SER A 10 0.25 -0.88 21.23
C SER A 10 1.27 -0.92 20.09
N TRP A 11 0.92 -0.37 18.94
CA TRP A 11 1.74 -0.45 17.74
C TRP A 11 1.66 0.84 16.90
N ASN A 12 2.76 1.12 16.20
CA ASN A 12 2.86 2.16 15.18
C ASN A 12 3.79 1.63 14.08
N CYS A 13 3.21 0.82 13.20
CA CYS A 13 3.95 0.07 12.19
C CYS A 13 3.69 0.70 10.82
N LYS A 14 4.50 1.70 10.49
CA LYS A 14 4.48 2.38 9.20
C LYS A 14 5.51 1.76 8.27
N TYR A 15 5.08 1.42 7.07
CA TYR A 15 5.93 0.83 6.03
C TYR A 15 5.90 1.69 4.78
N HIS A 16 7.08 2.01 4.28
CA HIS A 16 7.25 2.61 2.96
C HIS A 16 7.40 1.48 1.92
N ILE A 17 6.39 1.31 1.08
CA ILE A 17 6.32 0.28 0.04
C ILE A 17 6.45 0.97 -1.31
N VAL A 18 7.45 0.55 -2.08
CA VAL A 18 7.64 0.99 -3.47
C VAL A 18 7.49 -0.21 -4.39
N PHE A 19 6.67 -0.05 -5.42
CA PHE A 19 6.58 -1.07 -6.48
C PHE A 19 6.65 -0.43 -7.85
N ALA A 20 7.34 -1.09 -8.77
CA ALA A 20 7.52 -0.66 -10.14
C ALA A 20 6.85 -1.66 -11.09
N PRO A 21 6.22 -1.18 -12.19
CA PRO A 21 5.68 -2.07 -13.21
C PRO A 21 6.82 -2.86 -13.86
N LYS A 22 6.51 -4.06 -14.37
CA LYS A 22 7.50 -4.89 -15.06
C LYS A 22 8.11 -4.09 -16.22
N TYR A 23 9.45 -4.06 -16.27
CA TYR A 23 10.24 -3.25 -17.22
C TYR A 23 10.05 -1.73 -17.10
N ARG A 24 9.55 -1.21 -15.97
CA ARG A 24 9.30 0.23 -15.73
C ARG A 24 8.52 0.90 -16.87
N ARG A 25 7.59 0.15 -17.47
CA ARG A 25 6.75 0.68 -18.54
C ARG A 25 5.95 1.86 -18.01
N LYS A 26 6.03 3.01 -18.68
CA LYS A 26 5.29 4.24 -18.34
C LYS A 26 3.78 4.16 -18.64
N ILE A 27 3.21 2.95 -18.59
CA ILE A 27 1.79 2.64 -18.86
C ILE A 27 0.88 3.14 -17.74
N ILE A 28 1.45 3.43 -16.56
CA ILE A 28 0.73 3.90 -15.38
C ILE A 28 0.14 5.32 -15.57
N TYR A 29 0.48 6.02 -16.66
CA TYR A 29 0.06 7.40 -16.91
C TYR A 29 -1.27 7.51 -17.67
N GLY A 30 -2.08 8.52 -17.33
CA GLY A 30 -3.36 8.80 -17.97
C GLY A 30 -4.55 8.15 -17.24
N GLU A 31 -5.44 7.52 -17.99
CA GLU A 31 -6.70 6.93 -17.50
C GLU A 31 -6.46 5.82 -16.45
N LEU A 32 -5.38 5.05 -16.60
CA LEU A 32 -5.01 3.96 -15.69
C LEU A 32 -4.61 4.43 -14.29
N LYS A 33 -4.17 5.69 -14.11
CA LYS A 33 -3.75 6.21 -12.80
C LYS A 33 -4.90 6.14 -11.79
N GLN A 34 -6.09 6.52 -12.23
CA GLN A 34 -7.27 6.57 -11.36
C GLN A 34 -7.77 5.16 -11.02
N ASP A 35 -7.78 4.26 -12.01
CA ASP A 35 -8.12 2.85 -11.79
C ASP A 35 -7.15 2.16 -10.84
N ILE A 36 -5.84 2.39 -11.01
CA ILE A 36 -4.81 1.86 -10.11
C ILE A 36 -5.04 2.39 -8.68
N ALA A 37 -5.24 3.70 -8.51
CA ALA A 37 -5.53 4.28 -7.20
C ALA A 37 -6.78 3.66 -6.55
N ASN A 38 -7.84 3.47 -7.33
CA ASN A 38 -9.09 2.84 -6.87
C ASN A 38 -8.87 1.38 -6.45
N ILE A 39 -8.14 0.60 -7.25
CA ILE A 39 -7.80 -0.80 -6.95
C ILE A 39 -6.94 -0.88 -5.69
N LEU A 40 -5.91 -0.05 -5.57
CA LEU A 40 -5.03 -0.02 -4.39
C LEU A 40 -5.82 0.32 -3.13
N SER A 41 -6.67 1.34 -3.19
CA SER A 41 -7.53 1.75 -2.07
C SER A 41 -8.48 0.62 -1.65
N MET A 42 -9.12 -0.04 -2.63
CA MET A 42 -9.99 -1.19 -2.39
C MET A 42 -9.25 -2.37 -1.76
N LEU A 43 -8.05 -2.69 -2.23
CA LEU A 43 -7.22 -3.78 -1.69
C LEU A 43 -6.78 -3.50 -0.24
N CYS A 44 -6.36 -2.27 0.05
CA CYS A 44 -5.98 -1.87 1.40
C CYS A 44 -7.17 -1.94 2.36
N LYS A 45 -8.34 -1.44 1.94
CA LYS A 45 -9.59 -1.52 2.73
C LYS A 45 -9.99 -2.97 3.03
N ARG A 46 -9.87 -3.88 2.06
CA ARG A 46 -10.15 -5.32 2.26
C ARG A 46 -9.20 -6.02 3.22
N LYS A 47 -8.00 -5.46 3.43
CA LYS A 47 -6.96 -6.04 4.30
C LYS A 47 -6.80 -5.31 5.62
N GLU A 48 -7.69 -4.35 5.92
CA GLU A 48 -7.62 -3.52 7.13
C GLU A 48 -6.27 -2.82 7.26
N VAL A 49 -5.71 -2.41 6.11
CA VAL A 49 -4.47 -1.64 6.01
C VAL A 49 -4.84 -0.18 5.81
N HIS A 50 -4.28 0.69 6.62
CA HIS A 50 -4.48 2.13 6.53
C HIS A 50 -3.43 2.73 5.58
N ILE A 51 -3.88 3.45 4.56
CA ILE A 51 -2.99 4.21 3.68
C ILE A 51 -2.80 5.58 4.32
N VAL A 52 -1.56 5.94 4.64
CA VAL A 52 -1.20 7.27 5.14
C VAL A 52 -1.00 8.21 3.96
N GLU A 53 -0.17 7.78 3.00
CA GLU A 53 0.12 8.51 1.77
C GLU A 53 0.29 7.52 0.61
N ALA A 54 -0.12 7.91 -0.59
CA ALA A 54 0.12 7.15 -1.80
C ALA A 54 0.35 8.09 -2.98
N GLU A 55 1.47 7.93 -3.66
CA GLU A 55 1.86 8.69 -4.84
C GLU A 55 2.13 7.76 -6.01
N VAL A 56 1.54 8.09 -7.15
CA VAL A 56 1.71 7.34 -8.40
C VAL A 56 2.65 8.12 -9.30
N CYS A 57 3.90 7.64 -9.41
CA CYS A 57 4.91 8.19 -10.30
C CYS A 57 4.89 7.44 -11.66
N PRO A 58 5.52 7.98 -12.72
CA PRO A 58 5.45 7.40 -14.06
C PRO A 58 6.06 5.99 -14.19
N ASP A 59 7.09 5.67 -13.40
CA ASP A 59 7.83 4.41 -13.48
C ASP A 59 7.77 3.58 -12.18
N HIS A 60 7.10 4.07 -11.14
CA HIS A 60 6.91 3.39 -9.86
C HIS A 60 5.79 4.04 -9.03
N ILE A 61 5.33 3.35 -7.99
CA ILE A 61 4.30 3.84 -7.06
C ILE A 61 4.88 3.81 -5.65
N HIS A 62 4.75 4.91 -4.93
CA HIS A 62 5.12 5.09 -3.53
C HIS A 62 3.87 4.96 -2.67
N MET A 63 3.93 4.14 -1.62
CA MET A 63 2.87 4.05 -0.63
C MET A 63 3.47 4.03 0.77
N LEU A 64 2.96 4.89 1.63
CA LEU A 64 3.16 4.84 3.06
C LEU A 64 1.92 4.22 3.69
N VAL A 65 2.07 3.03 4.27
CA VAL A 65 0.96 2.27 4.84
C VAL A 65 1.20 1.92 6.29
N GLU A 66 0.14 1.99 7.08
CA GLU A 66 0.08 1.46 8.44
C GLU A 66 -0.53 0.05 8.41
N ILE A 67 0.28 -0.94 8.79
CA ILE A 67 -0.13 -2.35 8.78
C ILE A 67 -0.17 -2.85 10.23
N PRO A 68 -1.30 -3.40 10.70
CA PRO A 68 -1.36 -3.97 12.03
C PRO A 68 -0.38 -5.15 12.17
N PRO A 69 0.29 -5.33 13.33
CA PRO A 69 1.31 -6.36 13.52
C PRO A 69 0.77 -7.79 13.36
N LYS A 70 -0.55 -7.98 13.44
CA LYS A 70 -1.23 -9.25 13.15
C LYS A 70 -1.16 -9.64 11.67
N THR A 71 -1.02 -8.66 10.78
CA THR A 71 -0.97 -8.86 9.33
C THR A 71 0.48 -8.81 8.87
N GLU A 72 0.95 -9.90 8.26
CA GLU A 72 2.31 -9.94 7.71
C GLU A 72 2.45 -9.00 6.50
N CYS A 73 3.39 -8.06 6.58
CA CYS A 73 3.70 -7.12 5.48
C CYS A 73 4.06 -7.85 4.19
N ILE A 74 4.79 -8.97 4.28
CA ILE A 74 5.15 -9.79 3.13
C ILE A 74 3.89 -10.32 2.42
N ARG A 75 2.89 -10.76 3.19
CA ARG A 75 1.63 -11.26 2.65
C ARG A 75 0.82 -10.16 1.97
N PHE A 76 0.88 -8.93 2.47
CA PHE A 76 0.30 -7.76 1.82
C PHE A 76 1.02 -7.43 0.50
N CYS A 77 2.36 -7.38 0.50
CA CYS A 77 3.16 -7.12 -0.70
C CYS A 77 2.92 -8.14 -1.83
N ARG A 78 2.60 -9.40 -1.50
CA ARG A 78 2.28 -10.44 -2.50
C ARG A 78 1.03 -10.12 -3.32
N ILE A 79 0.12 -9.30 -2.81
CA ILE A 79 -1.11 -8.92 -3.52
C ILE A 79 -0.78 -8.07 -4.75
N PHE A 80 0.24 -7.21 -4.67
CA PHE A 80 0.65 -6.32 -5.76
C PHE A 80 1.57 -6.98 -6.80
N LYS A 81 2.00 -8.22 -6.57
CA LYS A 81 2.87 -8.98 -7.48
C LYS A 81 2.13 -10.03 -8.31
N ARG A 82 0.79 -10.12 -8.17
CA ARG A 82 -0.07 -10.95 -9.00
C ARG A 82 -0.56 -10.15 -10.19
#